data_AF-A0A151UKJ0-F1
#
_entry.id   AF-A0A151UKJ0-F1
#
_cell.length_a   1.000
_cell.length_b   1.000
_cell.length_c   1.000
_cell.angle_alpha   90.00
_cell.angle_beta   90.00
_cell.angle_gamma   90.00
#
_symmetry.space_group_name_H-M   'P 1'
#
loop_
_entity.id
_entity.type
_entity.pdbx_description
1 polymer ?
#
loop_
_entity_poly.entity_id
_entity_poly.type
_entity_poly.pdbx_seq_one_letter_code
_entity_poly.pdbx_strand_id
1 'polypeptide(L)'
;MVAVRSAHLNQAGEFAVDDWVASLGFVNPQSSERLADTWRYCEQQCKGHPDAPLLLWRSVEMVEILSMLSMDNDSLCAALLFPLADAGVVEETVLEVEFGKSIVELVHGVRDMNAIRQLKARHNDSMAPEQVDNVRRMLLAIVEDFRCVVIKIAERIAHLRELKDAPEGERVLAAKESTNIYAPLANRLGIGQLKWELEDFCFRYLHSDEYKRIAKLLHERRIDREKYIEDFVDSLRKAMQEEGLKADIYGRPKHIYSIWRKMQKKALEFDELFDVRAVRVVVERLQDCYAALGIVHTHFRHLPDEFDDYVANPKPNGYQSIHTVVLGPRGKTLEIQIRTRQMHEDAEL
;
A
#
# COMPACT_ATOMS: atom_id res chain seq x y z
N MET A 1 -0.58 -3.78 -9.22
CA MET A 1 0.85 -4.14 -9.34
C MET A 1 1.54 -3.65 -8.09
N VAL A 2 2.49 -4.41 -7.56
CA VAL A 2 3.34 -4.00 -6.45
C VAL A 2 4.10 -2.74 -6.86
N ALA A 3 4.22 -1.75 -5.96
CA ALA A 3 4.95 -0.52 -6.24
C ALA A 3 6.44 -0.84 -6.50
N VAL A 4 6.97 -0.25 -7.57
CA VAL A 4 8.41 -0.27 -7.87
C VAL A 4 9.00 1.00 -7.27
N ARG A 5 9.95 0.85 -6.35
CA ARG A 5 10.60 1.96 -5.64
C ARG A 5 12.07 2.06 -6.05
N SER A 6 12.71 3.19 -5.76
CA SER A 6 14.13 3.43 -6.08
C SER A 6 15.05 2.38 -5.46
N ALA A 7 14.76 1.90 -4.25
CA ALA A 7 15.48 0.79 -3.61
C ALA A 7 15.49 -0.51 -4.45
N HIS A 8 14.54 -0.67 -5.40
CA HIS A 8 14.44 -1.84 -6.27
C HIS A 8 15.25 -1.69 -7.57
N LEU A 9 15.67 -0.47 -7.91
CA LEU A 9 16.43 -0.15 -9.13
C LEU A 9 17.94 -0.12 -8.87
N ASN A 10 18.35 0.22 -7.64
CA ASN A 10 19.75 0.33 -7.24
C ASN A 10 20.21 -0.89 -6.41
N GLN A 11 20.47 -2.02 -7.08
CA GLN A 11 21.06 -3.20 -6.42
C GLN A 11 22.61 -3.27 -6.51
N ALA A 12 23.29 -2.33 -7.18
CA ALA A 12 24.68 -2.55 -7.62
C ALA A 12 25.64 -1.33 -7.69
N GLY A 13 25.37 -0.19 -7.04
CA GLY A 13 26.32 0.94 -7.07
C GLY A 13 26.03 1.98 -5.99
N GLU A 14 27.09 2.60 -5.46
CA GLU A 14 27.13 3.54 -4.33
C GLU A 14 25.78 4.25 -4.07
N PHE A 15 25.12 3.88 -2.97
CA PHE A 15 23.92 4.55 -2.53
C PHE A 15 24.29 5.98 -2.12
N ALA A 16 24.09 6.92 -3.04
CA ALA A 16 24.29 8.34 -2.80
C ALA A 16 23.16 8.85 -1.91
N VAL A 17 23.44 8.90 -0.60
CA VAL A 17 22.48 9.29 0.45
C VAL A 17 21.87 10.66 0.15
N ASP A 18 22.69 11.61 -0.26
CA ASP A 18 22.24 12.99 -0.51
C ASP A 18 21.29 13.05 -1.72
N ASP A 19 21.56 12.30 -2.78
CA ASP A 19 20.68 12.19 -3.95
C ASP A 19 19.38 11.45 -3.61
N TRP A 20 19.46 10.39 -2.79
CA TRP A 20 18.29 9.65 -2.33
C TRP A 20 17.38 10.52 -1.47
N VAL A 21 17.92 11.22 -0.46
CA VAL A 21 17.14 12.13 0.38
C VAL A 21 16.54 13.27 -0.46
N ALA A 22 17.29 13.80 -1.44
CA ALA A 22 16.76 14.81 -2.36
C ALA A 22 15.57 14.27 -3.19
N SER A 23 15.62 13.00 -3.59
CA SER A 23 14.53 12.35 -4.35
C SER A 23 13.23 12.19 -3.56
N LEU A 24 13.30 12.19 -2.22
CA LEU A 24 12.12 12.11 -1.35
C LEU A 24 11.33 13.44 -1.30
N GLY A 25 11.89 14.54 -1.81
CA GLY A 25 11.15 15.78 -2.07
C GLY A 25 10.73 16.56 -0.83
N PHE A 26 11.47 16.47 0.28
CA PHE A 26 11.15 17.23 1.49
C PHE A 26 11.18 18.74 1.28
N VAL A 27 10.17 19.44 1.79
CA VAL A 27 10.07 20.91 1.70
C VAL A 27 11.07 21.61 2.65
N ASN A 28 11.42 20.96 3.77
CA ASN A 28 12.32 21.51 4.79
C ASN A 28 13.73 20.91 4.68
N PRO A 29 14.77 21.71 4.38
CA PRO A 29 16.16 21.25 4.32
C PRO A 29 16.67 20.58 5.61
N GLN A 30 16.22 21.05 6.79
CA GLN A 30 16.63 20.46 8.07
C GLN A 30 16.11 19.03 8.25
N SER A 31 14.93 18.73 7.70
CA SER A 31 14.36 17.38 7.74
C SER A 31 15.17 16.42 6.86
N SER A 32 15.62 16.90 5.69
CA SER A 32 16.52 16.15 4.81
C SER A 32 17.86 15.85 5.49
N GLU A 33 18.48 16.87 6.11
CA GLU A 33 19.75 16.73 6.82
C GLU A 33 19.66 15.73 7.96
N ARG A 34 18.62 15.83 8.79
CA ARG A 34 18.40 14.89 9.91
C ARG A 34 18.21 13.44 9.45
N LEU A 35 17.52 13.23 8.34
CA LEU A 35 17.36 11.89 7.76
C LEU A 35 18.69 11.34 7.21
N ALA A 36 19.47 12.19 6.54
CA ALA A 36 20.79 11.83 6.03
C ALA A 36 21.76 11.47 7.18
N ASP A 37 21.75 12.23 8.27
CA ASP A 37 22.56 11.95 9.45
C ASP A 37 22.13 10.66 10.14
N THR A 38 20.83 10.41 10.24
CA THR A 38 20.30 9.14 10.77
C THR A 38 20.75 7.95 9.91
N TRP A 39 20.76 8.10 8.58
CA TRP A 39 21.27 7.07 7.68
C TRP A 39 22.77 6.83 7.89
N ARG A 40 23.59 7.89 7.93
CA ARG A 40 25.04 7.79 8.17
C ARG A 40 25.35 7.10 9.50
N TYR A 41 24.56 7.40 10.54
CA TYR A 41 24.62 6.69 11.81
C TYR A 41 24.35 5.19 11.63
N CYS A 42 23.26 4.83 10.94
CA CYS A 42 22.93 3.42 10.70
C CYS A 42 24.04 2.68 9.93
N GLU A 43 24.58 3.31 8.89
CA GLU A 43 25.69 2.76 8.10
C GLU A 43 26.92 2.53 8.98
N GLN A 44 27.26 3.48 9.84
CA GLN A 44 28.40 3.38 10.76
C GLN A 44 28.22 2.24 11.77
N GLN A 45 27.06 2.11 12.40
CA GLN A 45 26.79 1.08 13.40
C GLN A 45 26.73 -0.33 12.78
N CYS A 46 26.28 -0.45 11.53
CA CYS A 46 26.25 -1.72 10.82
C CYS A 46 27.62 -2.18 10.29
N LYS A 47 28.70 -1.38 10.41
CA LYS A 47 30.03 -1.76 9.90
C LYS A 47 30.52 -3.05 10.55
N GLY A 48 30.70 -4.09 9.73
CA GLY A 48 31.20 -5.40 10.16
C GLY A 48 30.13 -6.38 10.62
N HIS A 49 28.85 -6.00 10.62
CA HIS A 49 27.76 -6.94 10.88
C HIS A 49 27.51 -7.83 9.65
N PRO A 50 27.34 -9.17 9.79
CA PRO A 50 27.16 -10.07 8.66
C PRO A 50 25.93 -9.72 7.80
N ASP A 51 24.84 -9.28 8.44
CA ASP A 51 23.59 -8.90 7.77
C ASP A 51 23.49 -7.40 7.45
N ALA A 52 24.59 -6.64 7.54
CA ALA A 52 24.59 -5.19 7.32
C ALA A 52 23.90 -4.76 6.00
N PRO A 53 24.16 -5.41 4.84
CA PRO A 53 23.50 -5.02 3.59
C PRO A 53 21.98 -5.19 3.65
N LEU A 54 21.50 -6.25 4.31
CA LEU A 54 20.07 -6.54 4.44
C LEU A 54 19.40 -5.53 5.36
N LEU A 55 20.00 -5.25 6.52
CA LEU A 55 19.46 -4.30 7.50
C LEU A 55 19.35 -2.89 6.91
N LEU A 56 20.41 -2.41 6.28
CA LEU A 56 20.44 -1.09 5.66
C LEU A 56 19.44 -1.00 4.50
N TRP A 57 19.36 -2.02 3.65
CA TRP A 57 18.40 -2.02 2.54
C TRP A 57 16.94 -2.03 3.02
N ARG A 58 16.64 -2.81 4.06
CA ARG A 58 15.31 -2.81 4.71
C ARG A 58 14.96 -1.42 5.22
N SER A 59 15.90 -0.76 5.90
CA SER A 59 15.74 0.60 6.40
C SER A 59 15.39 1.59 5.27
N VAL A 60 16.10 1.53 4.13
CA VAL A 60 15.79 2.38 2.95
C VAL A 60 14.39 2.10 2.43
N GLU A 61 14.02 0.83 2.19
CA GLU A 61 12.71 0.50 1.64
C GLU A 61 11.58 0.95 2.59
N MET A 62 11.76 0.80 3.90
CA MET A 62 10.80 1.28 4.90
C MET A 62 10.62 2.80 4.81
N VAL A 63 11.70 3.58 4.70
CA VAL A 63 11.61 5.03 4.53
C VAL A 63 10.93 5.42 3.23
N GLU A 64 11.24 4.75 2.12
CA GLU A 64 10.57 5.02 0.83
C GLU A 64 9.07 4.76 0.91
N ILE A 65 8.64 3.71 1.62
CA ILE A 65 7.23 3.44 1.89
C ILE A 65 6.58 4.59 2.68
N LEU A 66 7.20 5.00 3.78
CA LEU A 66 6.64 6.02 4.67
C LEU A 66 6.69 7.43 4.07
N SER A 67 7.68 7.72 3.24
CA SER A 67 7.80 9.00 2.54
C SER A 67 6.67 9.17 1.52
N MET A 68 6.24 8.10 0.84
CA MET A 68 5.05 8.15 -0.04
C MET A 68 3.77 8.47 0.75
N LEU A 69 3.73 8.11 2.03
CA LEU A 69 2.63 8.43 2.95
C LEU A 69 2.75 9.82 3.59
N SER A 70 3.75 10.62 3.20
CA SER A 70 4.03 11.94 3.78
C SER A 70 4.17 11.91 5.31
N MET A 71 4.73 10.83 5.84
CA MET A 71 4.95 10.68 7.27
C MET A 71 5.97 11.70 7.79
N ASP A 72 5.85 12.05 9.07
CA ASP A 72 6.71 13.01 9.73
C ASP A 72 8.16 12.50 9.85
N ASN A 73 9.09 13.43 10.03
CA ASN A 73 10.52 13.13 10.03
C ASN A 73 10.93 12.15 11.14
N ASP A 74 10.29 12.20 12.31
CA ASP A 74 10.56 11.25 13.40
C ASP A 74 10.18 9.82 12.98
N SER A 75 9.07 9.62 12.26
CA SER A 75 8.68 8.31 11.72
C SER A 75 9.68 7.77 10.71
N LEU A 76 10.21 8.63 9.84
CA LEU A 76 11.23 8.24 8.87
C LEU A 76 12.55 7.85 9.56
N CYS A 77 12.97 8.62 10.57
CA CYS A 77 14.15 8.29 11.36
C CYS A 77 13.94 6.97 12.14
N ALA A 78 12.79 6.78 12.75
CA ALA A 78 12.44 5.53 13.44
C ALA A 78 12.46 4.32 12.50
N ALA A 79 12.04 4.48 11.25
CA ALA A 79 12.09 3.43 10.24
C ALA A 79 13.52 3.05 9.83
N LEU A 80 14.46 4.01 9.81
CA LEU A 80 15.87 3.72 9.58
C LEU A 80 16.49 2.93 10.73
N LEU A 81 16.15 3.31 11.97
CA LEU A 81 16.75 2.78 13.19
C LEU A 81 16.15 1.44 13.62
N PHE A 82 14.88 1.18 13.29
CA PHE A 82 14.16 0.00 13.75
C PHE A 82 14.88 -1.33 13.40
N PRO A 83 15.33 -1.58 12.16
CA PRO A 83 16.02 -2.84 11.83
C PRO A 83 17.29 -3.09 12.65
N LEU A 84 18.01 -2.02 13.00
CA LEU A 84 19.23 -2.11 13.82
C LEU A 84 18.91 -2.46 15.27
N ALA A 85 17.87 -1.84 15.84
CA ALA A 85 17.42 -2.13 17.20
C ALA A 85 16.81 -3.54 17.33
N ASP A 86 16.07 -4.00 16.32
CA ASP A 86 15.48 -5.35 16.30
C ASP A 86 16.55 -6.44 16.15
N ALA A 87 17.62 -6.18 15.39
CA ALA A 87 18.76 -7.07 15.22
C ALA A 87 19.76 -7.05 16.41
N GLY A 88 19.59 -6.14 17.38
CA GLY A 88 20.50 -6.00 18.52
C GLY A 88 21.85 -5.37 18.16
N VAL A 89 21.94 -4.65 17.04
CA VAL A 89 23.15 -3.89 16.64
C VAL A 89 23.32 -2.67 17.53
N VAL A 90 22.21 -2.03 17.92
CA VAL A 90 22.19 -0.84 18.78
C VAL A 90 21.14 -1.00 19.87
N GLU A 91 21.49 -0.63 21.10
CA GLU A 91 20.58 -0.61 22.25
C GLU A 91 19.71 0.65 22.26
N GLU A 92 18.47 0.54 22.72
CA GLU A 92 17.53 1.67 22.77
C GLU A 92 18.00 2.82 23.66
N THR A 93 18.75 2.52 24.72
CA THR A 93 19.33 3.54 25.62
C THR A 93 20.33 4.44 24.89
N VAL A 94 21.04 3.90 23.90
CA VAL A 94 21.96 4.68 23.06
C VAL A 94 21.16 5.54 22.08
N LEU A 95 20.10 4.97 21.48
CA LEU A 95 19.22 5.71 20.57
C LEU A 95 18.53 6.89 21.27
N GLU A 96 18.20 6.75 22.57
CA GLU A 96 17.51 7.82 23.31
C GLU A 96 18.42 9.03 23.51
N VAL A 97 19.72 8.79 23.73
CA VAL A 97 20.73 9.86 23.89
C VAL A 97 20.98 10.58 22.57
N GLU A 98 21.08 9.84 21.46
CA GLU A 98 21.45 10.40 20.15
C GLU A 98 20.26 11.04 19.40
N PHE A 99 19.07 10.43 19.45
CA PHE A 99 17.91 10.82 18.63
C PHE A 99 16.73 11.36 19.44
N GLY A 100 16.76 11.17 20.76
CA GLY A 100 15.72 11.61 21.68
C GLY A 100 14.59 10.59 21.88
N LYS A 101 13.83 10.84 22.94
CA LYS A 101 12.80 9.93 23.44
C LYS A 101 11.66 9.64 22.45
N SER A 102 11.21 10.63 21.69
CA SER A 102 10.12 10.49 20.69
C SER A 102 10.40 9.37 19.67
N ILE A 103 11.60 9.35 19.10
CA ILE A 103 11.99 8.35 18.09
C ILE A 103 12.15 6.96 18.73
N VAL A 104 12.71 6.89 19.94
CA VAL A 104 12.88 5.61 20.65
C VAL A 104 11.54 5.01 21.06
N GLU A 105 10.57 5.81 21.50
CA GLU A 105 9.22 5.33 21.78
C GLU A 105 8.57 4.72 20.54
N LEU A 106 8.80 5.30 19.35
CA LEU A 106 8.36 4.70 18.09
C LEU A 106 9.05 3.36 17.81
N VAL A 107 10.38 3.30 17.93
CA VAL A 107 11.17 2.07 17.70
C VAL A 107 10.75 0.97 18.67
N HIS A 108 10.65 1.29 19.97
CA HIS A 108 10.19 0.39 21.02
C HIS A 108 8.78 -0.11 20.73
N GLY A 109 7.85 0.79 20.36
CA GLY A 109 6.48 0.42 20.00
C GLY A 109 6.41 -0.59 18.84
N VAL A 110 7.28 -0.45 17.82
CA VAL A 110 7.35 -1.40 16.70
C VAL A 110 7.94 -2.75 17.15
N ARG A 111 8.92 -2.76 18.07
CA ARG A 111 9.50 -3.98 18.67
C ARG A 111 8.52 -4.71 19.59
N ASP A 112 7.69 -3.99 20.33
CA ASP A 112 6.63 -4.59 21.16
C ASP A 112 5.61 -5.36 20.32
N MET A 113 5.24 -4.82 19.15
CA MET A 113 4.37 -5.55 18.21
C MET A 113 5.04 -6.86 17.74
N ASN A 114 6.37 -6.87 17.60
CA ASN A 114 7.16 -8.07 17.31
C ASN A 114 7.16 -9.07 18.48
N ALA A 115 7.18 -8.61 19.73
CA ALA A 115 7.26 -9.43 20.93
C ALA A 115 5.89 -10.05 21.33
N ILE A 116 4.80 -9.27 21.27
CA ILE A 116 3.42 -9.76 21.49
C ILE A 116 3.10 -10.91 20.53
N ARG A 117 3.64 -10.84 19.31
CA ARG A 117 3.58 -11.91 18.30
C ARG A 117 4.29 -13.17 18.77
N GLN A 118 5.54 -13.08 19.25
CA GLN A 118 6.30 -14.27 19.69
C GLN A 118 5.63 -15.00 20.86
N LEU A 119 5.00 -14.26 21.78
CA LEU A 119 4.25 -14.83 22.90
C LEU A 119 3.00 -15.60 22.46
N LYS A 120 2.30 -15.15 21.40
CA LYS A 120 1.09 -15.81 20.91
C LYS A 120 1.36 -16.93 19.89
N ALA A 121 2.41 -16.83 19.09
CA ALA A 121 2.83 -17.88 18.16
C ALA A 121 3.24 -19.17 18.88
N ARG A 122 3.82 -19.07 20.09
CA ARG A 122 4.15 -20.23 20.94
C ARG A 122 2.93 -20.97 21.50
N HIS A 123 1.74 -20.38 21.44
CA HIS A 123 0.55 -20.91 22.11
C HIS A 123 -0.51 -21.54 21.20
N ASN A 124 -0.46 -21.38 19.87
CA ASN A 124 -1.38 -22.05 18.95
C ASN A 124 -0.90 -21.94 17.48
N ASP A 125 -0.63 -23.08 16.82
CA ASP A 125 -0.29 -23.16 15.38
C ASP A 125 -1.46 -22.78 14.45
N SER A 126 -2.64 -22.57 15.01
CA SER A 126 -3.83 -22.11 14.31
C SER A 126 -4.54 -21.06 15.17
N MET A 127 -4.27 -19.78 14.90
CA MET A 127 -5.01 -18.68 15.52
C MET A 127 -6.46 -18.73 15.02
N ALA A 128 -7.41 -19.00 15.93
CA ALA A 128 -8.83 -18.90 15.62
C ALA A 128 -9.18 -17.44 15.21
N PRO A 129 -10.22 -17.20 14.39
CA PRO A 129 -10.61 -15.85 13.96
C PRO A 129 -10.81 -14.87 15.13
N GLU A 130 -11.37 -15.35 16.24
CA GLU A 130 -11.57 -14.56 17.47
C GLU A 130 -10.25 -14.14 18.13
N GLN A 131 -9.21 -14.98 18.05
CA GLN A 131 -7.88 -14.67 18.59
C GLN A 131 -7.19 -13.60 17.74
N VAL A 132 -7.40 -13.62 16.42
CA VAL A 132 -6.88 -12.59 15.49
C VAL A 132 -7.53 -11.23 15.78
N ASP A 133 -8.84 -11.20 16.01
CA ASP A 133 -9.55 -9.95 16.36
C ASP A 133 -9.10 -9.41 17.72
N ASN A 134 -8.84 -10.29 18.70
CA ASN A 134 -8.29 -9.89 19.99
C ASN A 134 -6.85 -9.37 19.88
N VAL A 135 -6.01 -9.97 19.03
CA VAL A 135 -4.68 -9.43 18.72
C VAL A 135 -4.79 -8.07 18.04
N ARG A 136 -5.69 -7.90 17.08
CA ARG A 136 -5.89 -6.62 16.39
C ARG A 136 -6.37 -5.53 17.35
N ARG A 137 -7.31 -5.84 18.25
CA ARG A 137 -7.79 -4.92 19.28
C ARG A 137 -6.69 -4.58 20.28
N MET A 138 -5.91 -5.57 20.70
CA MET A 138 -4.78 -5.41 21.62
C MET A 138 -3.69 -4.52 21.00
N LEU A 139 -3.28 -4.77 19.75
CA LEU A 139 -2.29 -3.94 19.05
C LEU A 139 -2.76 -2.49 18.90
N LEU A 140 -4.05 -2.28 18.60
CA LEU A 140 -4.64 -0.94 18.53
C LEU A 140 -4.81 -0.26 19.90
N ALA A 141 -4.86 -1.03 20.98
CA ALA A 141 -5.02 -0.51 22.34
C ALA A 141 -3.69 -0.26 23.06
N ILE A 142 -2.62 -0.97 22.65
CA ILE A 142 -1.27 -0.84 23.24
C ILE A 142 -0.50 0.32 22.62
N VAL A 143 -0.85 0.66 21.38
CA VAL A 143 -0.11 1.65 20.62
C VAL A 143 -0.85 2.97 20.71
N GLU A 144 -0.43 3.82 21.66
CA GLU A 144 -0.96 5.18 21.80
C GLU A 144 -0.68 6.04 20.56
N ASP A 145 0.36 5.67 19.78
CA ASP A 145 0.81 6.38 18.60
C ASP A 145 0.64 5.56 17.31
N PHE A 146 -0.33 5.95 16.47
CA PHE A 146 -0.62 5.28 15.20
C PHE A 146 0.60 5.15 14.28
N ARG A 147 1.61 6.04 14.41
CA ARG A 147 2.85 6.03 13.61
C ARG A 147 3.59 4.70 13.76
N CYS A 148 3.59 4.10 14.95
CA CYS A 148 4.19 2.76 15.18
C CYS A 148 3.53 1.69 14.31
N VAL A 149 2.20 1.76 14.12
CA VAL A 149 1.48 0.80 13.28
C VAL A 149 1.86 0.96 11.82
N VAL A 150 1.98 2.20 11.34
CA VAL A 150 2.34 2.49 9.95
C VAL A 150 3.78 2.04 9.67
N ILE A 151 4.72 2.35 10.56
CA ILE A 151 6.12 1.88 10.48
C ILE A 151 6.15 0.35 10.47
N LYS A 152 5.33 -0.31 11.30
CA LYS A 152 5.26 -1.76 11.35
C LYS A 152 4.74 -2.36 10.04
N ILE A 153 3.73 -1.76 9.42
CA ILE A 153 3.21 -2.20 8.12
C ILE A 153 4.27 -2.03 7.03
N ALA A 154 5.01 -0.91 7.02
CA ALA A 154 6.10 -0.68 6.08
C ALA A 154 7.20 -1.75 6.21
N GLU A 155 7.58 -2.08 7.44
CA GLU A 155 8.52 -3.16 7.72
C GLU A 155 8.01 -4.53 7.23
N ARG A 156 6.72 -4.84 7.43
CA ARG A 156 6.14 -6.10 6.95
C ARG A 156 6.14 -6.21 5.43
N ILE A 157 5.94 -5.09 4.72
CA ILE A 157 6.04 -5.05 3.25
C ILE A 157 7.48 -5.33 2.81
N ALA A 158 8.47 -4.65 3.40
CA ALA A 158 9.89 -4.87 3.10
C ALA A 158 10.29 -6.33 3.38
N HIS A 159 9.90 -6.85 4.55
CA HIS A 159 10.16 -8.24 4.94
C HIS A 159 9.52 -9.26 3.97
N LEU A 160 8.26 -9.07 3.57
CA LEU A 160 7.61 -9.96 2.58
C LEU A 160 8.33 -9.96 1.23
N ARG A 161 8.96 -8.85 0.86
CA ARG A 161 9.74 -8.75 -0.39
C ARG A 161 11.07 -9.50 -0.27
N GLU A 162 11.78 -9.34 0.84
CA GLU A 162 13.04 -10.04 1.12
C GLU A 162 12.86 -11.56 1.14
N LEU A 163 11.73 -12.04 1.68
CA LEU A 163 11.43 -13.46 1.78
C LEU A 163 11.28 -14.19 0.45
N LYS A 164 11.37 -13.52 -0.71
CA LYS A 164 11.20 -14.13 -2.04
C LYS A 164 12.01 -15.43 -2.20
N ASP A 165 13.26 -15.43 -1.75
CA ASP A 165 14.22 -16.53 -1.91
C ASP A 165 14.36 -17.40 -0.63
N ALA A 166 13.59 -17.10 0.43
CA ALA A 166 13.58 -17.86 1.67
C ALA A 166 12.83 -19.21 1.53
N PRO A 167 13.01 -20.15 2.49
CA PRO A 167 12.26 -21.40 2.52
C PRO A 167 10.74 -21.19 2.46
N GLU A 168 10.02 -22.14 1.86
CA GLU A 168 8.56 -22.05 1.71
C GLU A 168 7.82 -21.91 3.05
N GLY A 169 8.26 -22.63 4.09
CA GLY A 169 7.65 -22.54 5.42
C GLY A 169 7.66 -21.11 5.98
N GLU A 170 8.79 -20.41 5.88
CA GLU A 170 8.95 -19.03 6.35
C GLU A 170 8.09 -18.06 5.53
N ARG A 171 8.09 -18.20 4.21
CA ARG A 171 7.25 -17.39 3.30
C ARG A 171 5.76 -17.53 3.62
N VAL A 172 5.28 -18.76 3.79
CA VAL A 172 3.88 -19.05 4.08
C VAL A 172 3.50 -18.52 5.46
N LEU A 173 4.37 -18.67 6.47
CA LEU A 173 4.11 -18.16 7.81
C LEU A 173 3.97 -16.63 7.82
N ALA A 174 4.92 -15.92 7.22
CA ALA A 174 4.87 -14.46 7.11
C ALA A 174 3.67 -13.97 6.29
N ALA A 175 3.30 -14.67 5.22
CA ALA A 175 2.14 -14.34 4.40
C ALA A 175 0.81 -14.54 5.16
N LYS A 176 0.68 -15.62 5.94
CA LYS A 176 -0.51 -15.85 6.79
C LYS A 176 -0.64 -14.75 7.85
N GLU A 177 0.46 -14.39 8.49
CA GLU A 177 0.51 -13.29 9.47
C GLU A 177 0.02 -11.98 8.84
N SER A 178 0.62 -11.59 7.71
CA SER A 178 0.30 -10.35 7.01
C SER A 178 -1.12 -10.30 6.46
N THR A 179 -1.68 -11.43 6.04
CA THR A 179 -3.09 -11.51 5.59
C THR A 179 -4.06 -11.32 6.76
N ASN A 180 -3.76 -11.88 7.93
CA ASN A 180 -4.71 -11.92 9.05
C ASN A 180 -4.63 -10.67 9.94
N ILE A 181 -3.44 -10.06 10.06
CA ILE A 181 -3.15 -8.97 10.99
C ILE A 181 -2.96 -7.67 10.23
N TYR A 182 -1.89 -7.56 9.44
CA TYR A 182 -1.41 -6.27 8.92
C TYR A 182 -2.24 -5.73 7.75
N ALA A 183 -2.70 -6.58 6.82
CA ALA A 183 -3.56 -6.12 5.73
C ALA A 183 -4.93 -5.58 6.23
N PRO A 184 -5.63 -6.26 7.16
CA PRO A 184 -6.83 -5.69 7.79
C PRO A 184 -6.56 -4.43 8.61
N LEU A 185 -5.38 -4.32 9.23
CA LEU A 185 -4.99 -3.15 9.99
C LEU A 185 -4.76 -1.94 9.07
N ALA A 186 -4.03 -2.12 7.97
CA ALA A 186 -3.90 -1.11 6.91
C ALA A 186 -5.28 -0.68 6.37
N ASN A 187 -6.18 -1.64 6.13
CA ASN A 187 -7.55 -1.33 5.69
C ASN A 187 -8.33 -0.48 6.70
N ARG A 188 -8.16 -0.74 7.99
CA ARG A 188 -8.83 -0.01 9.08
C ARG A 188 -8.32 1.42 9.21
N LEU A 189 -7.02 1.63 8.97
CA LEU A 189 -6.39 2.94 8.95
C LEU A 189 -6.72 3.76 7.68
N GLY A 190 -7.38 3.16 6.67
CA GLY A 190 -7.69 3.85 5.42
C GLY A 190 -6.60 3.70 4.35
N ILE A 191 -5.43 3.18 4.71
CA ILE A 191 -4.23 3.09 3.85
C ILE A 191 -4.37 1.98 2.80
N GLY A 192 -5.12 2.27 1.74
CA GLY A 192 -5.47 1.32 0.68
C GLY A 192 -4.26 0.80 -0.08
N GLN A 193 -3.28 1.66 -0.35
CA GLN A 193 -2.08 1.31 -1.10
C GLN A 193 -1.28 0.18 -0.41
N LEU A 194 -0.99 0.34 0.89
CA LEU A 194 -0.23 -0.65 1.66
C LEU A 194 -1.01 -1.95 1.83
N LYS A 195 -2.33 -1.85 2.04
CA LYS A 195 -3.21 -3.02 2.10
C LYS A 195 -3.10 -3.86 0.82
N TRP A 196 -3.24 -3.25 -0.36
CA TRP A 196 -3.24 -4.01 -1.60
C TRP A 196 -1.87 -4.61 -1.91
N GLU A 197 -0.79 -3.91 -1.56
CA GLU A 197 0.57 -4.43 -1.69
C GLU A 197 0.79 -5.65 -0.79
N LEU A 198 0.41 -5.57 0.49
CA LEU A 198 0.43 -6.71 1.41
C LEU A 198 -0.41 -7.88 0.87
N GLU A 199 -1.65 -7.62 0.44
CA GLU A 199 -2.56 -8.65 -0.07
C GLU A 199 -1.97 -9.36 -1.31
N ASP A 200 -1.38 -8.62 -2.26
CA ASP A 200 -0.76 -9.21 -3.46
C ASP A 200 0.49 -10.04 -3.10
N PHE A 201 1.34 -9.58 -2.17
CA PHE A 201 2.50 -10.36 -1.68
C PHE A 201 2.07 -11.63 -0.96
N CYS A 202 1.10 -11.52 -0.06
CA CYS A 202 0.60 -12.67 0.65
C CYS A 202 -0.02 -13.69 -0.30
N PHE A 203 -0.83 -13.22 -1.27
CA PHE A 203 -1.45 -14.09 -2.25
C PHE A 203 -0.43 -14.85 -3.09
N ARG A 204 0.68 -14.18 -3.47
CA ARG A 204 1.79 -14.81 -4.20
C ARG A 204 2.41 -16.00 -3.46
N TYR A 205 2.49 -15.95 -2.13
CA TYR A 205 3.07 -17.01 -1.31
C TYR A 205 2.05 -18.06 -0.88
N LEU A 206 0.82 -17.66 -0.55
CA LEU A 206 -0.22 -18.59 -0.09
C LEU A 206 -0.85 -19.40 -1.23
N HIS A 207 -0.96 -18.80 -2.42
CA HIS A 207 -1.63 -19.39 -3.57
C HIS A 207 -0.80 -19.13 -4.85
N SER A 208 0.44 -19.64 -4.87
CA SER A 208 1.42 -19.34 -5.94
C SER A 208 0.92 -19.67 -7.34
N ASP A 209 0.23 -20.81 -7.51
CA ASP A 209 -0.24 -21.25 -8.83
C ASP A 209 -1.36 -20.37 -9.37
N GLU A 210 -2.34 -20.02 -8.52
CA GLU A 210 -3.42 -19.08 -8.87
C GLU A 210 -2.89 -17.67 -9.14
N TYR A 211 -1.92 -17.20 -8.34
CA TYR A 211 -1.24 -15.93 -8.59
C TYR A 211 -0.60 -15.92 -9.98
N LYS A 212 0.20 -16.95 -10.31
CA LYS A 212 0.86 -17.07 -11.62
C LYS A 212 -0.14 -17.18 -12.77
N ARG A 213 -1.23 -17.94 -12.58
CA ARG A 213 -2.31 -18.08 -13.56
C ARG A 213 -2.94 -16.73 -13.88
N ILE A 214 -3.39 -15.99 -12.86
CA ILE A 214 -4.02 -14.67 -13.03
C ILE A 214 -3.02 -13.66 -13.61
N ALA A 215 -1.77 -13.65 -13.14
CA ALA A 215 -0.72 -12.78 -13.67
C ALA A 215 -0.48 -13.02 -15.17
N LYS A 216 -0.43 -14.29 -15.61
CA LYS A 216 -0.26 -14.66 -17.02
C LYS A 216 -1.45 -14.18 -17.86
N LEU A 217 -2.67 -14.45 -17.42
CA LEU A 217 -3.89 -14.01 -18.12
C LEU A 217 -3.98 -12.48 -18.22
N LEU A 218 -3.57 -11.76 -17.17
CA LEU A 218 -3.49 -10.30 -17.17
C LEU A 218 -2.45 -9.75 -18.15
N HIS A 219 -1.35 -10.47 -18.36
CA HIS A 219 -0.27 -10.11 -19.27
C HIS A 219 -0.67 -10.33 -20.73
N GLU A 220 -1.26 -11.48 -21.05
CA GLU A 220 -1.71 -11.83 -22.41
C GLU A 220 -2.70 -10.80 -22.97
N ARG A 221 -3.56 -10.24 -22.12
CA ARG A 221 -4.56 -9.22 -22.51
C ARG A 221 -4.14 -7.79 -22.22
N ARG A 222 -2.87 -7.54 -21.93
CA ARG A 222 -2.38 -6.22 -21.50
C ARG A 222 -2.60 -5.16 -22.58
N ILE A 223 -2.14 -5.40 -23.80
CA ILE A 223 -2.17 -4.43 -24.91
C ILE A 223 -3.62 -4.05 -25.24
N ASP A 224 -4.49 -5.04 -25.42
CA ASP A 224 -5.91 -4.80 -25.72
C ASP A 224 -6.65 -4.05 -24.61
N ARG A 225 -6.27 -4.31 -23.36
CA ARG A 225 -6.85 -3.65 -22.19
C ARG A 225 -6.37 -2.21 -22.07
N GLU A 226 -5.07 -1.96 -22.20
CA GLU A 226 -4.48 -0.62 -22.15
C GLU A 226 -5.07 0.26 -23.25
N LYS A 227 -5.06 -0.22 -24.50
CA LYS A 227 -5.66 0.50 -25.63
C LYS A 227 -7.15 0.81 -25.41
N TYR A 228 -7.93 -0.15 -24.93
CA TYR A 228 -9.35 0.10 -24.65
C TYR A 228 -9.58 1.13 -23.55
N ILE A 229 -8.74 1.12 -22.51
CA ILE A 229 -8.81 2.09 -21.43
C ILE A 229 -8.43 3.48 -21.96
N GLU A 230 -7.36 3.58 -22.76
CA GLU A 230 -6.95 4.83 -23.40
C GLU A 230 -8.06 5.41 -24.28
N ASP A 231 -8.64 4.60 -25.17
CA ASP A 231 -9.75 5.01 -26.04
C ASP A 231 -10.95 5.53 -25.21
N PHE A 232 -11.29 4.84 -24.11
CA PHE A 232 -12.37 5.25 -23.21
C PHE A 232 -12.04 6.54 -22.45
N VAL A 233 -10.82 6.65 -21.91
CA VAL A 233 -10.33 7.82 -21.18
C VAL A 233 -10.33 9.05 -22.09
N ASP A 234 -9.89 8.91 -23.34
CA ASP A 234 -9.87 10.00 -24.30
C ASP A 234 -11.29 10.44 -24.70
N SER A 235 -12.22 9.49 -24.87
CA SER A 235 -13.63 9.81 -25.10
C SER A 235 -14.24 10.55 -23.92
N LEU A 236 -13.98 10.10 -22.69
CA LEU A 236 -14.53 10.72 -21.48
C LEU A 236 -13.91 12.10 -21.23
N ARG A 237 -12.61 12.25 -21.50
CA ARG A 237 -11.90 13.53 -21.37
C ARG A 237 -12.47 14.57 -22.32
N LYS A 238 -12.77 14.20 -23.58
CA LYS A 238 -13.42 15.10 -24.55
C LYS A 238 -14.81 15.52 -24.08
N ALA A 239 -15.64 14.56 -23.67
CA ALA A 239 -16.99 14.84 -23.14
C ALA A 239 -16.95 15.80 -21.94
N MET A 240 -16.02 15.60 -21.00
CA MET A 240 -15.87 16.50 -19.85
C MET A 240 -15.37 17.90 -20.26
N GLN A 241 -14.46 17.99 -21.23
CA GLN A 241 -13.96 19.27 -21.74
C GLN A 241 -15.02 20.08 -22.48
N GLU A 242 -15.89 19.43 -23.27
CA GLU A 242 -17.01 20.07 -23.98
C GLU A 242 -17.99 20.76 -23.01
N GLU A 243 -18.21 20.15 -21.84
CA GLU A 243 -19.03 20.69 -20.75
C GLU A 243 -18.25 21.62 -19.79
N GLY A 244 -16.99 21.92 -20.10
CA GLY A 244 -16.14 22.83 -19.30
C GLY A 244 -15.65 22.26 -17.97
N LEU A 245 -15.77 20.95 -17.73
CA LEU A 245 -15.34 20.28 -16.52
C LEU A 245 -13.87 19.88 -16.60
N LYS A 246 -13.06 20.39 -15.66
CA LYS A 246 -11.66 19.98 -15.51
C LYS A 246 -11.56 18.77 -14.59
N ALA A 247 -11.05 17.66 -15.11
CA ALA A 247 -10.87 16.42 -14.37
C ALA A 247 -9.61 15.68 -14.83
N ASP A 248 -8.91 15.06 -13.87
CA ASP A 248 -7.81 14.14 -14.13
C ASP A 248 -8.38 12.74 -14.30
N ILE A 249 -8.31 12.21 -15.53
CA ILE A 249 -8.90 10.92 -15.90
C ILE A 249 -7.79 9.96 -16.32
N TYR A 250 -7.74 8.80 -15.66
CA TYR A 250 -6.73 7.78 -15.94
C TYR A 250 -7.21 6.36 -15.64
N GLY A 251 -6.57 5.39 -16.28
CA GLY A 251 -6.79 3.96 -16.05
C GLY A 251 -6.27 3.51 -14.68
N ARG A 252 -7.07 2.75 -13.94
CA ARG A 252 -6.67 2.13 -12.67
C ARG A 252 -6.40 0.64 -12.89
N PRO A 253 -5.16 0.15 -12.72
CA PRO A 253 -4.90 -1.28 -12.71
C PRO A 253 -5.52 -1.90 -11.44
N LYS A 254 -6.20 -3.05 -11.59
CA LYS A 254 -6.66 -3.85 -10.44
C LYS A 254 -5.53 -4.71 -9.89
N HIS A 255 -5.58 -4.94 -8.57
CA HIS A 255 -4.68 -5.83 -7.87
C HIS A 255 -5.08 -7.30 -8.07
N ILE A 256 -4.09 -8.18 -8.13
CA ILE A 256 -4.27 -9.60 -8.49
C ILE A 256 -5.15 -10.28 -7.45
N TYR A 257 -4.88 -10.04 -6.18
CA TYR A 257 -5.66 -10.62 -5.10
C TYR A 257 -7.12 -10.14 -5.10
N SER A 258 -7.37 -8.86 -5.45
CA SER A 258 -8.74 -8.34 -5.58
C SER A 258 -9.50 -9.00 -6.74
N ILE A 259 -8.82 -9.28 -7.86
CA ILE A 259 -9.38 -10.03 -8.99
C ILE A 259 -9.75 -11.44 -8.53
N TRP A 260 -8.83 -12.15 -7.88
CA TRP A 260 -9.07 -13.49 -7.35
C TRP A 260 -10.25 -13.52 -6.38
N ARG A 261 -10.31 -12.57 -5.43
CA ARG A 261 -11.43 -12.47 -4.47
C ARG A 261 -12.77 -12.27 -5.17
N LYS A 262 -12.82 -11.45 -6.24
CA LYS A 262 -14.04 -11.25 -7.04
C LYS A 262 -14.42 -12.52 -7.83
N MET A 263 -13.45 -13.22 -8.42
CA MET A 263 -13.68 -14.52 -9.09
C MET A 263 -14.32 -15.52 -8.14
N GLN A 264 -13.76 -15.68 -6.94
CA GLN A 264 -14.27 -16.61 -5.93
C GLN A 264 -15.67 -16.23 -5.44
N LYS A 265 -15.92 -14.94 -5.16
CA LYS A 265 -17.22 -14.48 -4.63
C LYS A 265 -18.36 -14.60 -5.65
N LYS A 266 -18.09 -14.29 -6.92
CA LYS A 266 -19.11 -14.32 -7.99
C LYS A 266 -19.14 -15.65 -8.77
N ALA A 267 -18.25 -16.60 -8.45
CA ALA A 267 -18.05 -17.85 -9.18
C ALA A 267 -17.87 -17.63 -10.70
N LEU A 268 -17.11 -16.58 -11.06
CA LEU A 268 -16.88 -16.16 -12.45
C LEU A 268 -15.52 -16.64 -12.96
N GLU A 269 -15.48 -17.06 -14.22
CA GLU A 269 -14.22 -17.30 -14.92
C GLU A 269 -13.51 -15.97 -15.25
N PHE A 270 -12.20 -16.02 -15.47
CA PHE A 270 -11.41 -14.81 -15.76
C PHE A 270 -11.89 -14.08 -17.03
N ASP A 271 -12.43 -14.83 -18.00
CA ASP A 271 -12.96 -14.27 -19.24
C ASP A 271 -14.29 -13.52 -19.06
N GLU A 272 -15.01 -13.85 -18.01
CA GLU A 272 -16.25 -13.20 -17.60
C GLU A 272 -15.99 -12.00 -16.67
N LEU A 273 -14.73 -11.80 -16.25
CA LEU A 273 -14.31 -10.57 -15.59
C LEU A 273 -14.22 -9.43 -16.61
N PHE A 274 -15.38 -8.90 -16.97
CA PHE A 274 -15.49 -7.58 -17.59
C PHE A 274 -14.83 -6.49 -16.71
N ASP A 275 -14.71 -6.79 -15.42
CA ASP A 275 -14.34 -5.93 -14.31
C ASP A 275 -12.83 -5.65 -14.16
N VAL A 276 -11.94 -6.18 -15.00
CA VAL A 276 -10.50 -5.81 -14.92
C VAL A 276 -10.23 -4.37 -15.35
N ARG A 277 -11.24 -3.69 -15.94
CA ARG A 277 -11.12 -2.33 -16.45
C ARG A 277 -11.78 -1.35 -15.48
N ALA A 278 -10.95 -0.53 -14.86
CA ALA A 278 -11.39 0.56 -14.00
C ALA A 278 -10.78 1.87 -14.47
N VAL A 279 -11.57 2.94 -14.42
CA VAL A 279 -11.13 4.31 -14.70
C VAL A 279 -11.38 5.14 -13.45
N ARG A 280 -10.43 6.02 -13.15
CA ARG A 280 -10.55 6.97 -12.06
C ARG A 280 -10.67 8.37 -12.64
N VAL A 281 -11.60 9.13 -12.09
CA VAL A 281 -11.85 10.54 -12.37
C VAL A 281 -11.59 11.29 -11.07
N VAL A 282 -10.57 12.15 -11.07
CA VAL A 282 -10.24 13.03 -9.94
C VAL A 282 -10.60 14.46 -10.32
N VAL A 283 -11.39 15.11 -9.48
CA VAL A 283 -11.86 16.49 -9.68
C VAL A 283 -11.46 17.38 -8.49
N GLU A 284 -11.63 18.69 -8.62
CA GLU A 284 -11.29 19.62 -7.54
C GLU A 284 -12.38 19.69 -6.48
N ARG A 285 -13.66 19.78 -6.88
CA ARG A 285 -14.77 20.06 -5.96
C ARG A 285 -15.79 18.92 -5.92
N LEU A 286 -16.50 18.84 -4.81
CA LEU A 286 -17.60 17.87 -4.63
C LEU A 286 -18.68 17.98 -5.71
N GLN A 287 -19.03 19.20 -6.10
CA GLN A 287 -20.01 19.49 -7.15
C GLN A 287 -19.59 18.89 -8.49
N ASP A 288 -18.28 18.94 -8.77
CA ASP A 288 -17.69 18.41 -9.99
C ASP A 288 -17.76 16.87 -10.02
N CYS A 289 -17.82 16.18 -8.87
CA CYS A 289 -18.00 14.73 -8.82
C CYS A 289 -19.38 14.34 -9.40
N TYR A 290 -20.43 15.05 -9.01
CA TYR A 290 -21.79 14.79 -9.48
C TYR A 290 -22.00 15.30 -10.90
N ALA A 291 -21.34 16.39 -11.30
CA ALA A 291 -21.31 16.82 -12.70
C ALA A 291 -20.63 15.77 -13.59
N ALA A 292 -19.45 15.26 -13.18
CA ALA A 292 -18.77 14.17 -13.86
C ALA A 292 -19.64 12.92 -13.97
N LEU A 293 -20.37 12.55 -12.90
CA LEU A 293 -21.31 11.43 -12.91
C LEU A 293 -22.41 11.63 -13.97
N GLY A 294 -23.01 12.81 -14.03
CA GLY A 294 -24.03 13.14 -15.02
C GLY A 294 -23.52 13.03 -16.45
N ILE A 295 -22.31 13.54 -16.72
CA ILE A 295 -21.65 13.43 -18.03
C ILE A 295 -21.41 11.95 -18.38
N VAL A 296 -20.87 11.18 -17.43
CA VAL A 296 -20.62 9.74 -17.61
C VAL A 296 -21.91 8.99 -17.98
N HIS A 297 -23.01 9.22 -17.26
CA HIS A 297 -24.29 8.54 -17.51
C HIS A 297 -25.01 9.01 -18.78
N THR A 298 -24.72 10.24 -19.24
CA THR A 298 -25.25 10.77 -20.50
C THR A 298 -24.56 10.12 -21.70
N HIS A 299 -23.24 9.92 -21.64
CA HIS A 299 -22.48 9.31 -22.74
C HIS A 299 -22.49 7.78 -22.72
N PHE A 300 -22.62 7.17 -21.54
CA PHE A 300 -22.56 5.72 -21.38
C PHE A 300 -23.73 5.24 -20.52
N ARG A 301 -24.45 4.22 -21.02
CA ARG A 301 -25.56 3.61 -20.29
C ARG A 301 -25.05 2.97 -18.99
N HIS A 302 -25.53 3.44 -17.84
CA HIS A 302 -25.17 2.86 -16.55
C HIS A 302 -25.94 1.57 -16.25
N LEU A 303 -25.37 0.75 -15.38
CA LEU A 303 -26.01 -0.43 -14.79
C LEU A 303 -26.62 -0.01 -13.44
N PRO A 304 -27.96 -0.08 -13.25
CA PRO A 304 -28.61 0.42 -12.04
C PRO A 304 -28.13 -0.24 -10.73
N ASP A 305 -27.92 -1.56 -10.75
CA ASP A 305 -27.54 -2.33 -9.56
C ASP A 305 -26.04 -2.20 -9.19
N GLU A 306 -25.26 -1.48 -9.98
CA GLU A 306 -23.82 -1.34 -9.84
C GLU A 306 -23.45 0.17 -9.73
N PHE A 307 -24.21 0.88 -8.90
CA PHE A 307 -23.98 2.26 -8.49
C PHE A 307 -23.90 2.36 -6.96
N ASP A 308 -22.80 2.90 -6.44
CA ASP A 308 -22.61 3.16 -5.02
C ASP A 308 -22.14 4.60 -4.80
N ASP A 309 -22.83 5.36 -3.94
CA ASP A 309 -22.40 6.69 -3.51
C ASP A 309 -21.73 6.62 -2.12
N TYR A 310 -20.42 6.36 -2.10
CA TYR A 310 -19.62 6.39 -0.87
C TYR A 310 -19.21 7.81 -0.47
N VAL A 311 -19.56 8.83 -1.25
CA VAL A 311 -19.37 10.23 -0.83
C VAL A 311 -20.45 10.60 0.18
N ALA A 312 -21.71 10.25 -0.11
CA ALA A 312 -22.84 10.42 0.80
C ALA A 312 -22.81 9.43 1.98
N ASN A 313 -22.39 8.19 1.74
CA ASN A 313 -22.26 7.15 2.77
C ASN A 313 -20.83 6.60 2.82
N PRO A 314 -19.89 7.31 3.50
CA PRO A 314 -18.52 6.87 3.61
C PRO A 314 -18.40 5.47 4.22
N LYS A 315 -17.40 4.71 3.79
CA LYS A 315 -17.10 3.41 4.42
C LYS A 315 -16.58 3.62 5.85
N PRO A 316 -16.62 2.59 6.72
CA PRO A 316 -16.15 2.72 8.10
C PRO A 316 -14.69 3.17 8.26
N ASN A 317 -13.86 3.03 7.23
CA ASN A 317 -12.47 3.48 7.20
C ASN A 317 -12.29 4.89 6.60
N GLY A 318 -13.36 5.66 6.43
CA GLY A 318 -13.31 7.02 5.87
C GLY A 318 -13.31 7.08 4.34
N TYR A 319 -13.29 5.94 3.63
CA TYR A 319 -13.23 5.94 2.17
C TYR A 319 -14.45 6.62 1.52
N GLN A 320 -14.18 7.57 0.61
CA GLN A 320 -15.17 8.33 -0.15
C GLN A 320 -14.87 8.29 -1.66
N SER A 321 -15.88 7.92 -2.46
CA SER A 321 -15.89 7.99 -3.93
C SER A 321 -17.26 7.60 -4.45
N ILE A 322 -17.67 8.14 -5.60
CA ILE A 322 -18.83 7.64 -6.35
C ILE A 322 -18.34 6.50 -7.24
N HIS A 323 -18.96 5.33 -7.13
CA HIS A 323 -18.68 4.18 -7.99
C HIS A 323 -19.86 3.96 -8.93
N THR A 324 -19.58 3.80 -10.21
CA THR A 324 -20.60 3.43 -11.18
C THR A 324 -20.03 2.50 -12.22
N VAL A 325 -20.81 1.49 -12.61
CA VAL A 325 -20.48 0.63 -13.75
C VAL A 325 -21.31 1.06 -14.95
N VAL A 326 -20.64 1.30 -16.06
CA VAL A 326 -21.27 1.67 -17.34
C VAL A 326 -20.97 0.67 -18.43
N LEU A 327 -21.85 0.62 -19.44
CA LEU A 327 -21.63 -0.12 -20.67
C LEU A 327 -20.79 0.74 -21.62
N GLY A 328 -19.51 0.39 -21.73
CA GLY A 328 -18.57 1.07 -22.61
C GLY A 328 -18.67 0.60 -24.07
N PRO A 329 -17.81 1.15 -24.94
CA PRO A 329 -17.73 0.75 -26.35
C PRO A 329 -17.59 -0.77 -26.52
N ARG A 330 -18.21 -1.33 -27.56
CA ARG A 330 -18.25 -2.79 -27.82
C ARG A 330 -19.02 -3.60 -26.77
N GLY A 331 -19.93 -2.98 -26.03
CA GLY A 331 -20.85 -3.67 -25.11
C GLY A 331 -20.15 -4.25 -23.87
N LYS A 332 -18.98 -3.75 -23.53
CA LYS A 332 -18.19 -4.26 -22.40
C LYS A 332 -18.34 -3.33 -21.20
N THR A 333 -18.57 -3.87 -20.02
CA THR A 333 -18.72 -3.03 -18.80
C THR A 333 -17.38 -2.42 -18.36
N LEU A 334 -17.44 -1.28 -17.69
CA LEU A 334 -16.30 -0.56 -17.15
C LEU A 334 -16.69 0.10 -15.83
N GLU A 335 -15.86 -0.09 -14.79
CA GLU A 335 -16.03 0.53 -13.48
C GLU A 335 -15.40 1.93 -13.47
N ILE A 336 -16.14 2.95 -13.05
CA ILE A 336 -15.68 4.33 -12.94
C ILE A 336 -15.75 4.75 -11.48
N GLN A 337 -14.64 5.29 -10.98
CA GLN A 337 -14.53 5.85 -9.64
C GLN A 337 -14.32 7.36 -9.75
N ILE A 338 -15.26 8.14 -9.22
CA ILE A 338 -15.22 9.60 -9.25
C ILE A 338 -15.01 10.10 -7.82
N ARG A 339 -14.07 11.01 -7.63
CA ARG A 339 -13.76 11.59 -6.31
C ARG A 339 -12.99 12.90 -6.43
N THR A 340 -12.93 13.67 -5.34
CA THR A 340 -12.09 14.88 -5.30
C THR A 340 -10.61 14.53 -5.11
N ARG A 341 -9.71 15.50 -5.29
CA ARG A 341 -8.27 15.33 -4.97
C ARG A 341 -8.06 15.00 -3.48
N GLN A 342 -8.76 15.67 -2.57
CA GLN A 342 -8.71 15.34 -1.14
C GLN A 342 -9.18 13.90 -0.86
N MET A 343 -10.34 13.50 -1.39
CA MET A 343 -10.84 12.12 -1.26
C MET A 343 -9.92 11.09 -1.94
N HIS A 344 -9.11 11.51 -2.91
CA HIS A 344 -8.10 10.67 -3.50
C HIS A 344 -6.92 10.47 -2.58
N GLU A 345 -6.41 11.53 -1.97
CA GLU A 345 -5.36 11.48 -0.95
C GLU A 345 -5.82 10.61 0.23
N ASP A 346 -6.98 10.89 0.83
CA ASP A 346 -7.54 10.14 1.98
C ASP A 346 -7.82 8.64 1.71
N ALA A 347 -7.92 8.26 0.43
CA ALA A 347 -8.24 6.88 0.03
C ALA A 347 -7.01 6.06 -0.34
N GLU A 348 -5.88 6.70 -0.63
CA GLU A 348 -4.63 6.02 -0.96
C GLU A 348 -3.60 6.13 0.19
N LEU A 349 -3.63 7.24 0.94
CA LEU A 349 -2.80 7.57 2.11
C LEU A 349 -3.62 7.40 3.38
#